data_AF-A0A2W7MMY6-F1
#
_entry.id   AF-A0A2W7MMY6-F1
#
_cell.length_a   1.000
_cell.length_b   1.000
_cell.length_c   1.000
_cell.angle_alpha   90.00
_cell.angle_beta   90.00
_cell.angle_gamma   90.00
#
_symmetry.space_group_name_H-M   'P 1'
#
loop_
_entity.id
_entity.type
_entity.pdbx_description
1 polymer ?
#
loop_
_entity_poly.entity_id
_entity_poly.type
_entity_poly.pdbx_seq_one_letter_code
_entity_poly.pdbx_strand_id
1 'polypeptide(L)'
;MPYLTIKEEELQGKVAFAFARKADELFGDVEEDDKGKVLNNGQKTGGLNAVYLGLLQFEPTAIIQFWQCALAHQKKQPSAAIIEEAIELRAENGEDEEDLFKEAYQAIDTAGFFRKKLGMFWKGTEMMPETGKTDEEKEQNKMAYDVIMEAKKALEA
;
A
#
# COMPACT_ATOMS: atom_id res chain seq x y z
N MET A 1 14.17 5.77 -3.67
CA MET A 1 13.59 6.29 -2.40
C MET A 1 12.79 7.53 -2.76
N PRO A 2 11.54 7.64 -2.27
CA PRO A 2 10.61 8.68 -2.69
C PRO A 2 10.85 10.01 -1.98
N TYR A 3 10.59 11.12 -2.67
CA TYR A 3 10.65 12.49 -2.13
C TYR A 3 9.37 13.27 -2.43
N LEU A 4 8.93 14.10 -1.49
CA LEU A 4 7.77 14.97 -1.64
C LEU A 4 8.10 16.38 -1.16
N THR A 5 7.92 17.36 -2.04
CA THR A 5 8.15 18.77 -1.71
C THR A 5 6.92 19.36 -1.03
N ILE A 6 7.10 19.85 0.20
CA ILE A 6 6.04 20.48 1.00
C ILE A 6 6.57 21.82 1.52
N LYS A 7 5.90 22.92 1.18
CA LYS A 7 6.28 24.28 1.62
C LYS A 7 7.77 24.59 1.38
N GLU A 8 8.23 24.30 0.17
CA GLU A 8 9.62 24.49 -0.27
C GLU A 8 10.66 23.58 0.41
N GLU A 9 10.24 22.66 1.28
CA GLU A 9 11.10 21.64 1.88
C GLU A 9 10.90 20.29 1.18
N GLU A 10 11.99 19.67 0.72
CA GLU A 10 11.96 18.33 0.16
C GLU A 10 12.03 17.28 1.27
N LEU A 11 10.93 16.55 1.47
CA LEU A 11 10.82 15.53 2.51
C LEU A 11 11.06 14.14 1.93
N GLN A 12 12.05 13.44 2.48
CA GLN A 12 12.30 12.04 2.16
C GLN A 12 11.22 11.14 2.78
N GLY A 13 10.59 10.28 1.98
CA GLY A 13 9.73 9.20 2.48
C GLY A 13 10.55 7.98 2.95
N LYS A 14 10.17 7.38 4.08
CA LYS A 14 10.85 6.18 4.62
C LYS A 14 9.87 5.05 4.91
N VAL A 15 10.10 3.91 4.24
CA VAL A 15 9.33 2.69 4.44
C VAL A 15 10.05 1.78 5.45
N ALA A 16 9.75 1.99 6.73
CA ALA A 16 10.38 1.28 7.86
C ALA A 16 9.37 1.07 9.01
N PHE A 17 9.82 0.75 10.24
CA PHE A 17 8.90 0.48 11.36
C PHE A 17 7.92 1.63 11.67
N ALA A 18 8.31 2.89 11.48
CA ALA A 18 7.41 4.02 11.65
C ALA A 18 6.26 4.01 10.62
N PHE A 19 6.57 3.65 9.36
CA PHE A 19 5.58 3.42 8.31
C PHE A 19 4.60 2.35 8.72
N ALA A 20 5.08 1.15 9.09
CA ALA A 20 4.20 0.02 9.41
C ALA A 20 3.26 0.34 10.57
N ARG A 21 3.77 0.94 11.65
CA ARG A 21 2.94 1.34 12.78
C ARG A 21 1.87 2.38 12.38
N LYS A 22 2.26 3.35 11.55
CA LYS A 22 1.33 4.38 11.10
C LYS A 22 0.26 3.82 10.17
N ALA A 23 0.63 2.88 9.30
CA ALA A 23 -0.30 2.17 8.44
C ALA A 23 -1.31 1.38 9.27
N ASP A 24 -0.86 0.61 10.26
CA ASP A 24 -1.76 -0.13 11.16
C ASP A 24 -2.67 0.81 11.98
N GLU A 25 -2.15 1.93 12.48
CA GLU A 25 -2.93 2.94 13.22
C GLU A 25 -4.09 3.51 12.39
N LEU A 26 -3.79 3.93 11.15
CA LEU A 26 -4.73 4.66 10.29
C LEU A 26 -5.61 3.74 9.45
N PHE A 27 -5.04 2.66 8.93
CA PHE A 27 -5.62 1.83 7.86
C PHE A 27 -5.67 0.35 8.21
N GLY A 28 -5.30 -0.02 9.43
CA GLY A 28 -5.50 -1.37 9.93
C GLY A 28 -6.90 -1.56 10.54
N ASP A 29 -7.29 -2.82 10.64
CA ASP A 29 -8.54 -3.25 11.23
C ASP A 29 -8.31 -3.97 12.56
N VAL A 30 -9.31 -3.91 13.42
CA VAL A 30 -9.35 -4.75 14.63
C VAL A 30 -9.76 -6.15 14.19
N GLU A 31 -8.91 -7.12 14.49
CA GLU A 31 -9.19 -8.51 14.17
C GLU A 31 -10.17 -9.09 15.20
N GLU A 32 -11.20 -9.79 14.72
CA GLU A 32 -12.19 -10.49 15.54
C GLU A 32 -12.21 -11.98 15.16
N ASP A 33 -12.48 -12.86 16.12
CA ASP A 33 -12.75 -14.27 15.82
C ASP A 33 -14.16 -14.47 15.22
N ASP A 34 -14.47 -15.70 14.78
CA ASP A 34 -15.78 -16.07 14.20
C ASP A 34 -16.99 -15.79 15.13
N LYS A 35 -16.75 -15.44 16.40
CA LYS A 35 -17.77 -15.12 17.41
C LYS A 35 -17.80 -13.62 17.76
N GLY A 36 -17.07 -12.79 17.03
CA GLY A 36 -16.99 -11.34 17.23
C GLY A 36 -16.13 -10.94 18.44
N LYS A 37 -15.24 -11.82 18.92
CA LYS A 37 -14.32 -11.49 20.00
C LYS A 37 -13.09 -10.80 19.44
N VAL A 38 -12.85 -9.57 19.89
CA VAL A 38 -11.64 -8.80 19.60
C VAL A 38 -10.38 -9.57 20.01
N LEU A 39 -9.48 -9.74 19.04
CA LEU A 39 -8.16 -10.36 19.19
C LEU A 39 -7.08 -9.28 19.39
N ASN A 40 -5.85 -9.72 19.68
CA ASN A 40 -4.66 -8.86 19.78
C ASN A 40 -4.85 -7.61 20.67
N ASN A 41 -5.65 -7.72 21.74
CA ASN A 41 -6.00 -6.61 22.64
C ASN A 41 -6.58 -5.37 21.91
N GLY A 42 -7.26 -5.57 20.79
CA GLY A 42 -7.82 -4.48 19.98
C GLY A 42 -6.77 -3.69 19.21
N GLN A 43 -5.53 -4.19 19.10
CA GLN A 43 -4.53 -3.59 18.23
C GLN A 43 -4.96 -3.79 16.77
N LYS A 44 -4.99 -2.68 16.04
CA LYS A 44 -5.19 -2.70 14.60
C LYS A 44 -4.00 -3.33 13.91
N THR A 45 -4.26 -4.13 12.89
CA THR A 45 -3.22 -4.72 12.05
C THR A 45 -3.67 -4.74 10.58
N GLY A 46 -2.72 -4.98 9.67
CA GLY A 46 -3.03 -5.15 8.25
C GLY A 46 -2.92 -3.87 7.42
N GLY A 47 -2.66 -2.72 8.04
CA GLY A 47 -2.63 -1.44 7.34
C GLY A 47 -1.53 -1.35 6.27
N LEU A 48 -0.38 -2.01 6.48
CA LEU A 48 0.63 -2.11 5.41
C LEU A 48 0.07 -2.80 4.15
N ASN A 49 -0.71 -3.87 4.32
CA ASN A 49 -1.30 -4.57 3.18
C ASN A 49 -2.38 -3.71 2.53
N ALA A 50 -3.18 -3.00 3.32
CA ALA A 50 -4.21 -2.09 2.80
C ALA A 50 -3.59 -1.02 1.90
N VAL A 51 -2.53 -0.34 2.35
CA VAL A 51 -1.84 0.68 1.54
C VAL A 51 -1.22 0.05 0.28
N TYR A 52 -0.53 -1.09 0.42
CA TYR A 52 0.12 -1.76 -0.72
C TYR A 52 -0.90 -2.24 -1.77
N LEU A 53 -2.04 -2.78 -1.34
CA LEU A 53 -3.12 -3.21 -2.23
C LEU A 53 -3.81 -2.03 -2.90
N GLY A 54 -4.04 -0.94 -2.18
CA GLY A 54 -4.58 0.28 -2.78
C GLY A 54 -3.66 0.83 -3.88
N LEU A 55 -2.34 0.80 -3.68
CA LEU A 55 -1.37 1.18 -4.72
C LEU A 55 -1.43 0.24 -5.92
N LEU A 56 -1.50 -1.08 -5.69
CA LEU A 56 -1.68 -2.07 -6.75
C LEU A 56 -2.94 -1.81 -7.57
N GLN A 57 -4.02 -1.36 -6.94
CA GLN A 57 -5.30 -1.13 -7.60
C GLN A 57 -5.44 0.29 -8.19
N PHE A 58 -4.38 1.09 -8.15
CA PHE A 58 -4.41 2.51 -8.54
C PHE A 58 -5.52 3.30 -7.82
N GLU A 59 -5.80 2.96 -6.56
CA GLU A 59 -6.76 3.70 -5.75
C GLU A 59 -6.21 5.10 -5.46
N PRO A 60 -6.86 6.21 -5.88
CA PRO A 60 -6.29 7.56 -5.77
C PRO A 60 -5.86 7.93 -4.35
N THR A 61 -6.63 7.47 -3.36
CA THR A 61 -6.33 7.73 -1.94
C THR A 61 -5.06 7.00 -1.46
N ALA A 62 -4.62 5.94 -2.12
CA ALA A 62 -3.48 5.13 -1.69
C ALA A 62 -2.14 5.86 -1.77
N ILE A 63 -1.96 6.79 -2.73
CA ILE A 63 -0.75 7.65 -2.78
C ILE A 63 -0.69 8.54 -1.52
N ILE A 64 -1.82 9.12 -1.13
CA ILE A 64 -1.92 9.96 0.08
C ILE A 64 -1.61 9.11 1.33
N GLN A 65 -2.24 7.92 1.43
CA GLN A 65 -2.02 6.99 2.54
C GLN A 65 -0.56 6.55 2.63
N PHE A 66 0.08 6.28 1.49
CA PHE A 66 1.50 5.99 1.40
C PHE A 66 2.33 7.11 2.03
N TRP A 67 2.10 8.37 1.64
CA TRP A 67 2.84 9.52 2.13
C TRP A 67 2.58 9.81 3.61
N GLN A 68 1.34 9.63 4.09
CA GLN A 68 1.02 9.70 5.53
C GLN A 68 1.86 8.71 6.36
N CYS A 69 2.12 7.53 5.79
CA CYS A 69 2.96 6.51 6.44
C CYS A 69 4.46 6.78 6.24
N ALA A 70 4.88 7.16 5.04
CA ALA A 70 6.28 7.38 4.68
C ALA A 70 6.90 8.56 5.45
N LEU A 71 6.09 9.58 5.77
CA LEU A 71 6.52 10.75 6.55
C LEU A 71 6.29 10.57 8.07
N ALA A 72 5.84 9.40 8.53
CA ALA A 72 5.56 9.16 9.95
C ALA A 72 6.81 9.29 10.86
N HIS A 73 8.00 9.23 10.29
CA HIS A 73 9.26 9.43 11.01
C HIS A 73 9.62 10.91 11.23
N GLN A 74 8.94 11.83 10.55
CA GLN A 74 9.17 13.26 10.69
C GLN A 74 8.70 13.74 12.06
N LYS A 75 9.45 14.66 12.68
CA LYS A 75 9.07 15.26 13.98
C LYS A 75 7.76 16.03 13.88
N LYS A 76 7.56 16.72 12.75
CA LYS A 76 6.35 17.45 12.40
C LYS A 76 5.75 16.80 11.16
N GLN A 77 4.81 15.90 11.38
CA GLN A 77 4.14 15.20 10.29
C GLN A 77 3.21 16.17 9.56
N PRO A 78 3.29 16.27 8.22
CA PRO A 78 2.28 16.97 7.42
C PRO A 78 0.89 16.35 7.62
N SER A 79 -0.16 17.15 7.49
CA SER A 79 -1.53 16.63 7.46
C SER A 79 -1.83 15.96 6.12
N ALA A 80 -2.89 15.15 6.07
CA ALA A 80 -3.39 14.57 4.82
C ALA A 80 -3.64 15.64 3.74
N ALA A 81 -4.31 16.74 4.10
CA ALA A 81 -4.57 17.84 3.17
C ALA A 81 -3.29 18.48 2.61
N ILE A 82 -2.25 18.66 3.43
CA ILE A 82 -0.96 19.21 2.94
C ILE A 82 -0.25 18.22 2.00
N ILE A 83 -0.40 16.92 2.26
CA ILE A 83 0.15 15.87 1.40
C ILE A 83 -0.60 15.83 0.06
N GLU A 84 -1.93 15.90 0.10
CA GLU A 84 -2.80 15.96 -1.08
C GLU A 84 -2.44 17.15 -1.97
N GLU A 85 -2.38 18.36 -1.42
CA GLU A 85 -1.94 19.57 -2.14
C GLU A 85 -0.56 19.39 -2.82
N ALA A 86 0.38 18.71 -2.15
CA ALA A 86 1.72 18.48 -2.69
C ALA A 86 1.74 17.41 -3.79
N ILE A 87 0.88 16.40 -3.73
CA ILE A 87 0.71 15.38 -4.77
C ILE A 87 0.01 16.00 -5.99
N GLU A 88 -1.05 16.77 -5.77
CA GLU A 88 -1.75 17.50 -6.83
C GLU A 88 -0.79 18.42 -7.59
N LEU A 89 0.09 19.14 -6.87
CA LEU A 89 1.10 19.99 -7.49
C LEU A 89 2.10 19.20 -8.36
N ARG A 90 2.43 17.95 -8.01
CA ARG A 90 3.28 17.09 -8.87
C ARG A 90 2.55 16.78 -10.19
N ALA A 91 1.28 16.39 -10.11
CA ALA A 91 0.45 16.11 -11.28
C ALA A 91 0.25 17.37 -12.16
N GLU A 92 -0.02 18.53 -11.56
CA GLU A 92 -0.15 19.82 -12.28
C GLU A 92 1.14 20.24 -13.00
N ASN A 93 2.30 19.86 -12.45
CA ASN A 93 3.61 20.08 -13.07
C ASN A 93 3.96 19.05 -14.16
N GLY A 94 3.01 18.18 -14.53
CA GLY A 94 3.13 17.27 -15.66
C GLY A 94 3.73 15.91 -15.32
N GLU A 95 3.83 15.56 -14.03
CA GLU A 95 4.15 14.20 -13.63
C GLU A 95 2.96 13.27 -13.88
N ASP A 96 3.21 12.11 -14.48
CA ASP A 96 2.17 11.12 -14.74
C ASP A 96 1.69 10.50 -13.42
N GLU A 97 0.37 10.31 -13.30
CA GLU A 97 -0.23 9.63 -12.15
C GLU A 97 0.39 8.22 -11.98
N GLU A 98 0.64 7.51 -13.07
CA GLU A 98 1.24 6.18 -13.04
C GLU A 98 2.63 6.20 -12.38
N ASP A 99 3.43 7.24 -12.65
CA ASP A 99 4.77 7.39 -12.08
C ASP A 99 4.72 7.63 -10.55
N LEU A 100 3.71 8.37 -10.06
CA LEU A 100 3.48 8.57 -8.63
C LEU A 100 3.18 7.25 -7.92
N PHE A 101 2.33 6.41 -8.52
CA PHE A 101 2.02 5.08 -7.98
C PHE A 101 3.22 4.15 -8.05
N LYS A 102 3.98 4.13 -9.15
CA LYS A 102 5.21 3.34 -9.30
C LYS A 102 6.22 3.67 -8.22
N GLU A 103 6.47 4.96 -7.99
CA GLU A 103 7.42 5.42 -6.97
C GLU A 103 7.04 4.90 -5.57
N ALA A 104 5.76 5.05 -5.19
CA ALA A 104 5.24 4.59 -3.90
C ALA A 104 5.28 3.06 -3.77
N TYR A 105 4.83 2.34 -4.80
CA TYR A 105 4.81 0.89 -4.86
C TYR A 105 6.23 0.31 -4.70
N GLN A 106 7.18 0.77 -5.51
CA GLN A 106 8.57 0.31 -5.48
C GLN A 106 9.24 0.61 -4.14
N ALA A 107 8.90 1.72 -3.50
CA ALA A 107 9.41 2.05 -2.17
C ALA A 107 8.97 1.02 -1.10
N ILE A 108 7.75 0.48 -1.20
CA ILE A 108 7.29 -0.61 -0.33
C ILE A 108 7.88 -1.95 -0.74
N ASP A 109 7.81 -2.29 -2.03
CA ASP A 109 8.20 -3.60 -2.54
C ASP A 109 9.68 -3.92 -2.28
N THR A 110 10.54 -2.92 -2.42
CA THR A 110 11.99 -3.05 -2.20
C THR A 110 12.38 -2.90 -0.73
N ALA A 111 11.46 -2.57 0.18
CA ALA A 111 11.75 -2.36 1.59
C ALA A 111 12.18 -3.67 2.27
N GLY A 112 13.43 -3.72 2.72
CA GLY A 112 14.04 -4.92 3.31
C GLY A 112 13.27 -5.50 4.51
N PHE A 113 12.61 -4.65 5.31
CA PHE A 113 11.83 -5.06 6.48
C PHE A 113 10.54 -5.80 6.12
N PHE A 114 9.99 -5.58 4.93
CA PHE A 114 8.67 -6.09 4.54
C PHE A 114 8.73 -7.20 3.49
N ARG A 115 9.90 -7.46 2.91
CA ARG A 115 10.11 -8.50 1.89
C ARG A 115 9.49 -9.85 2.24
N LYS A 116 9.64 -10.34 3.48
CA LYS A 116 9.05 -11.63 3.88
C LYS A 116 7.52 -11.59 3.91
N LYS A 117 6.94 -10.49 4.40
CA LYS A 117 5.48 -10.32 4.48
C LYS A 117 4.87 -10.19 3.08
N LEU A 118 5.47 -9.37 2.21
CA LEU A 118 5.05 -9.25 0.81
C LEU A 118 5.26 -10.56 0.03
N GLY A 119 6.35 -11.28 0.28
CA GLY A 119 6.56 -12.61 -0.32
C GLY A 119 5.50 -13.63 0.08
N MET A 120 4.99 -13.58 1.31
CA MET A 120 3.86 -14.42 1.73
C MET A 120 2.56 -14.01 1.05
N PHE A 121 2.32 -12.70 0.89
CA PHE A 121 1.18 -12.19 0.12
C PHE A 121 1.22 -12.71 -1.32
N TRP A 122 2.33 -12.50 -2.04
CA TRP A 122 2.47 -12.94 -3.42
C TRP A 122 2.37 -14.46 -3.59
N LYS A 123 2.93 -15.24 -2.66
CA LYS A 123 2.75 -16.70 -2.67
C LYS A 123 1.28 -17.10 -2.56
N GLY A 124 0.49 -16.38 -1.75
CA GLY A 124 -0.96 -16.60 -1.66
C GLY A 124 -1.67 -16.28 -2.97
N THR A 125 -1.33 -15.14 -3.58
CA THR A 125 -1.85 -14.71 -4.88
C THR A 125 -1.53 -15.72 -5.99
N GLU A 126 -0.28 -16.20 -6.07
CA GLU A 126 0.16 -17.21 -7.05
C GLU A 126 -0.60 -18.55 -6.92
N MET A 127 -1.13 -18.86 -5.75
CA MET A 127 -1.93 -20.08 -5.53
C MET A 127 -3.40 -19.91 -5.93
N MET A 128 -3.91 -18.68 -6.12
CA MET A 128 -5.32 -18.42 -6.42
C MET A 128 -5.88 -19.22 -7.62
N PRO A 129 -5.18 -19.37 -8.76
CA PRO A 129 -5.73 -20.12 -9.89
C PRO A 129 -6.07 -21.59 -9.57
N GLU A 130 -5.43 -22.17 -8.56
CA GLU A 130 -5.62 -23.56 -8.14
C GLU A 130 -6.63 -23.72 -6.99
N THR A 131 -7.10 -22.61 -6.41
CA THR A 131 -8.11 -22.63 -5.33
C THR A 131 -9.52 -22.62 -5.90
N GLY A 132 -10.45 -23.25 -5.18
CA GLY A 132 -11.83 -23.47 -5.63
C GLY A 132 -12.15 -24.97 -5.73
N LYS A 133 -13.39 -25.32 -5.38
CA LYS A 133 -13.91 -26.69 -5.44
C LYS A 133 -14.46 -27.05 -6.81
N THR A 134 -14.92 -26.05 -7.57
CA THR A 134 -15.46 -26.21 -8.92
C THR A 134 -14.54 -25.58 -9.97
N ASP A 135 -14.71 -25.97 -11.22
CA ASP A 135 -13.96 -25.37 -12.33
C ASP A 135 -14.33 -23.89 -12.53
N GLU A 136 -15.59 -23.51 -12.28
CA GLU A 136 -16.06 -22.12 -12.34
C GLU A 136 -15.39 -21.24 -11.26
N GLU A 137 -15.28 -21.74 -10.02
CA GLU A 137 -14.58 -21.02 -8.94
C GLU A 137 -13.10 -20.83 -9.27
N LYS A 138 -12.45 -21.84 -9.84
CA LYS A 138 -11.04 -21.75 -10.28
C LYS A 138 -10.86 -20.75 -11.41
N GLU A 139 -11.78 -20.71 -12.37
CA GLU A 139 -11.74 -19.74 -13.47
C GLU A 139 -11.88 -18.30 -12.94
N GLN A 140 -12.83 -18.05 -12.03
CA GLN A 140 -12.99 -16.75 -11.38
C GLN A 140 -11.74 -16.33 -10.58
N ASN A 141 -11.16 -17.25 -9.81
CA ASN A 141 -9.93 -16.97 -9.06
C ASN A 141 -8.75 -16.70 -9.99
N LYS A 142 -8.67 -17.39 -11.13
CA LYS A 142 -7.66 -17.12 -12.15
C LYS A 142 -7.85 -15.74 -12.77
N MET A 143 -9.07 -15.32 -13.09
CA MET A 143 -9.33 -13.96 -13.60
C MET A 143 -8.88 -12.90 -12.58
N ALA A 144 -9.18 -13.09 -11.30
CA ALA A 144 -8.72 -12.19 -10.24
C ALA A 144 -7.19 -12.15 -10.14
N TYR A 145 -6.53 -13.31 -10.23
CA TYR A 145 -5.07 -13.40 -10.29
C TYR A 145 -4.49 -12.62 -11.48
N ASP A 146 -5.05 -12.82 -12.68
CA ASP A 146 -4.56 -12.17 -13.91
C ASP A 146 -4.65 -10.64 -13.79
N VAL A 147 -5.75 -10.11 -13.27
CA VAL A 147 -5.92 -8.66 -13.01
C VAL A 147 -4.86 -8.12 -12.06
N ILE A 148 -4.60 -8.82 -10.94
CA ILE A 148 -3.58 -8.39 -9.96
C ILE A 148 -2.19 -8.42 -10.60
N MET A 149 -1.88 -9.43 -11.41
CA MET A 149 -0.57 -9.56 -12.05
C MET A 149 -0.35 -8.53 -13.16
N GLU A 150 -1.39 -8.15 -13.90
CA GLU A 150 -1.32 -7.05 -14.85
C GLU A 150 -1.04 -5.71 -14.15
N ALA A 151 -1.74 -5.43 -13.05
CA ALA A 151 -1.51 -4.25 -12.24
C ALA A 151 -0.09 -4.19 -11.66
N LYS A 152 0.38 -5.33 -11.11
CA LYS A 152 1.77 -5.46 -10.65
C LYS A 152 2.76 -5.15 -11.77
N LYS A 153 2.55 -5.73 -12.95
CA LYS A 153 3.43 -5.53 -14.11
C LYS A 153 3.46 -4.07 -14.55
N ALA A 154 2.33 -3.36 -14.52
CA ALA A 154 2.28 -1.94 -14.81
C ALA A 154 3.18 -1.16 -13.84
N LEU A 155 3.14 -1.48 -12.54
CA LEU A 155 3.93 -0.79 -11.52
C LEU A 155 5.43 -1.16 -11.49
N GLU A 156 5.80 -2.30 -12.09
CA GLU A 156 7.19 -2.76 -12.21
C GLU A 156 7.88 -2.34 -13.54
N ALA A 157 7.12 -1.84 -14.51
CA ALA A 157 7.61 -1.44 -15.84
C ALA A 157 8.23 -0.03 -15.85
#